data_AF-A0A960ACV3-F1
#
_entry.id   AF-A0A960ACV3-F1
#
_cell.length_a   1.000
_cell.length_b   1.000
_cell.length_c   1.000
_cell.angle_alpha   90.00
_cell.angle_beta   90.00
_cell.angle_gamma   90.00
#
_symmetry.space_group_name_H-M   'P 1'
#
loop_
_entity.id
_entity.type
_entity.pdbx_description
1 polymer ?
#
loop_
_entity_poly.entity_id
_entity_poly.type
_entity_poly.pdbx_seq_one_letter_code
_entity_poly.pdbx_strand_id
1 'polypeptide(L)'
;MAGPDYDAEIKQLQATMHTIEQVLDIDAMRTEIADLGEQVAAPDLWDDQDNATRVTGRLSALQGELDRFTDLHGRVDDLGIMVEMAQEEGDADALAEAEAELGRLKKSVEALEVR
;
A
#
# COMPACT_ATOMS: atom_id res chain seq x y z
N MET A 1 7.96 15.29 -27.56
CA MET A 1 7.51 13.90 -27.31
C MET A 1 6.25 14.05 -26.48
N ALA A 2 5.11 13.49 -26.88
CA ALA A 2 3.97 13.45 -25.98
C ALA A 2 4.34 12.50 -24.82
N GLY A 3 4.07 12.89 -23.58
CA GLY A 3 4.30 12.05 -22.41
C GLY A 3 3.46 10.76 -22.47
N PRO A 4 3.63 9.84 -21.50
CA PRO A 4 2.77 8.66 -21.39
C PRO A 4 1.30 9.06 -21.26
N ASP A 5 0.42 8.12 -21.59
CA ASP A 5 -1.02 8.25 -21.30
C ASP A 5 -1.22 8.04 -19.79
N TYR A 6 -1.04 9.11 -19.01
CA TYR A 6 -1.06 9.06 -17.54
C TYR A 6 -2.37 8.46 -17.02
N ASP A 7 -3.51 8.80 -17.61
CA ASP A 7 -4.82 8.29 -17.23
C ASP A 7 -4.90 6.77 -17.37
N ALA A 8 -4.43 6.24 -18.50
CA ALA A 8 -4.41 4.80 -18.73
C ALA A 8 -3.47 4.08 -17.74
N GLU A 9 -2.30 4.65 -17.49
CA GLU A 9 -1.27 4.08 -16.62
C GLU A 9 -1.69 4.06 -15.15
N ILE A 10 -2.27 5.16 -14.65
CA ILE A 10 -2.80 5.25 -13.29
C ILE A 10 -3.96 4.28 -13.09
N LYS A 11 -4.90 4.19 -14.05
CA LYS A 11 -6.01 3.22 -14.00
C LYS A 11 -5.50 1.78 -13.96
N GLN A 12 -4.45 1.46 -14.70
CA GLN A 12 -3.84 0.14 -14.66
C GLN A 12 -3.24 -0.15 -13.28
N LEU A 13 -2.50 0.79 -12.68
CA LEU A 13 -1.97 0.65 -11.32
C LEU A 13 -3.09 0.45 -10.30
N GLN A 14 -4.16 1.24 -10.36
CA GLN A 14 -5.32 1.11 -9.48
C GLN A 14 -5.99 -0.26 -9.61
N ALA A 15 -6.16 -0.77 -10.84
CA ALA A 15 -6.73 -2.09 -11.09
C ALA A 15 -5.85 -3.22 -10.51
N THR A 16 -4.54 -3.12 -10.67
CA THR A 16 -3.60 -4.08 -10.06
C THR A 16 -3.65 -3.99 -8.54
N MET A 17 -3.64 -2.79 -7.96
CA MET A 17 -3.76 -2.60 -6.51
C MET A 17 -5.06 -3.19 -5.96
N HIS A 18 -6.17 -3.04 -6.65
CA HIS A 18 -7.44 -3.66 -6.25
C HIS A 18 -7.39 -5.20 -6.32
N THR A 19 -6.68 -5.76 -7.30
CA THR A 19 -6.49 -7.21 -7.37
C THR A 19 -5.64 -7.71 -6.20
N ILE A 20 -4.57 -6.98 -5.86
CA ILE A 20 -3.72 -7.27 -4.70
C ILE A 20 -4.53 -7.17 -3.40
N GLU A 21 -5.37 -6.15 -3.25
CA GLU A 21 -6.25 -5.97 -2.09
C GLU A 21 -7.11 -7.21 -1.83
N GLN A 22 -7.71 -7.76 -2.89
CA GLN A 22 -8.54 -8.95 -2.82
C GLN A 22 -7.74 -10.22 -2.49
N VAL A 23 -6.53 -10.34 -3.03
CA VAL A 23 -5.65 -11.50 -2.77
C VAL A 23 -5.12 -11.48 -1.34
N LEU A 24 -4.76 -10.30 -0.82
CA LEU A 24 -4.28 -10.14 0.55
C LEU A 24 -5.37 -10.21 1.61
N ASP A 25 -6.65 -10.11 1.20
CA ASP A 25 -7.81 -10.03 2.10
C ASP A 25 -7.59 -8.97 3.19
N ILE A 26 -7.42 -7.72 2.74
CA ILE A 26 -7.10 -6.57 3.61
C ILE A 26 -8.13 -6.40 4.75
N ASP A 27 -9.40 -6.73 4.50
CA ASP A 27 -10.44 -6.67 5.52
C ASP A 27 -10.25 -7.74 6.61
N ALA A 28 -9.94 -8.99 6.23
CA ALA A 28 -9.61 -10.03 7.19
C ALA A 28 -8.32 -9.70 7.96
N MET A 29 -7.31 -9.15 7.27
CA MET A 29 -6.05 -8.74 7.88
C MET A 29 -6.26 -7.65 8.95
N ARG A 30 -7.09 -6.64 8.66
CA ARG A 30 -7.46 -5.58 9.63
C ARG A 30 -8.16 -6.17 10.85
N THR A 31 -9.06 -7.12 10.64
CA THR A 31 -9.77 -7.82 11.72
C THR A 31 -8.79 -8.61 12.60
N GLU A 32 -7.89 -9.39 11.99
CA GLU A 32 -6.89 -10.18 12.71
C GLU A 32 -5.92 -9.28 13.49
N ILE A 33 -5.51 -8.14 12.93
CA ILE A 33 -4.68 -7.14 13.63
C ILE A 33 -5.39 -6.61 14.88
N ALA A 34 -6.69 -6.30 14.78
CA ALA A 34 -7.47 -5.82 15.92
C ALA A 34 -7.54 -6.89 17.03
N ASP A 35 -7.89 -8.12 16.67
CA ASP A 35 -8.01 -9.24 17.61
C ASP A 35 -6.67 -9.58 18.28
N LEU A 36 -5.57 -9.55 17.54
CA LEU A 36 -4.23 -9.76 18.08
C LEU A 36 -3.80 -8.58 18.96
N GLY A 37 -4.19 -7.35 18.60
CA GLY A 37 -3.94 -6.15 19.40
C GLY A 37 -4.60 -6.23 20.78
N GLU A 38 -5.85 -6.72 20.85
CA GLU A 38 -6.54 -6.98 22.11
C GLU A 38 -5.82 -8.04 22.96
N GLN A 39 -5.35 -9.14 22.34
CA GLN A 39 -4.58 -10.16 23.03
C GLN A 39 -3.25 -9.63 23.58
N VAL A 40 -2.54 -8.80 22.82
CA VAL A 40 -1.27 -8.19 23.27
C VAL A 40 -1.48 -7.26 24.47
N ALA A 41 -2.62 -6.58 24.53
CA ALA A 41 -2.99 -5.73 25.66
C ALA A 41 -3.40 -6.52 26.92
N ALA A 42 -3.71 -7.82 26.78
CA ALA A 42 -4.16 -8.67 27.87
C ALA A 42 -2.97 -9.07 28.77
N PRO A 43 -3.03 -8.83 30.10
CA PRO A 43 -1.90 -9.12 31.00
C PRO A 43 -1.54 -10.61 31.09
N ASP A 44 -2.52 -11.49 30.94
CA ASP A 44 -2.39 -12.96 30.99
C ASP A 44 -1.63 -13.53 29.79
N LEU A 45 -1.55 -12.81 28.67
CA LEU A 45 -0.70 -13.21 27.55
C LEU A 45 0.77 -13.35 28.00
N TRP A 46 1.21 -12.47 28.89
CA TRP A 46 2.60 -12.39 29.33
C TRP A 46 2.99 -13.44 30.37
N ASP A 47 2.03 -14.22 30.87
CA ASP A 47 2.30 -15.40 31.70
C ASP A 47 2.89 -16.57 30.87
N ASP A 48 2.69 -16.56 29.54
CA ASP A 48 3.28 -17.50 28.57
C ASP A 48 4.13 -16.73 27.55
N GLN A 49 5.44 -16.68 27.79
CA GLN A 49 6.40 -15.93 26.99
C GLN A 49 6.50 -16.44 25.53
N ASP A 50 6.34 -17.75 25.31
CA ASP A 50 6.39 -18.34 23.97
C ASP A 50 5.15 -17.94 23.17
N ASN A 51 3.97 -17.97 23.80
CA ASN A 51 2.73 -17.51 23.20
C ASN A 51 2.76 -15.99 22.94
N ALA A 52 3.23 -15.19 23.90
CA ALA A 52 3.39 -13.73 23.73
C ALA A 52 4.28 -13.39 22.52
N THR A 53 5.40 -14.09 22.36
CA THR A 53 6.32 -13.89 21.22
C THR A 53 5.64 -14.23 19.89
N ARG A 54 4.86 -15.32 19.85
CA ARG A 54 4.12 -15.73 18.65
C ARG A 54 3.05 -14.71 18.25
N VAL A 55 2.23 -14.27 19.21
CA VAL A 55 1.13 -13.31 18.99
C VAL A 55 1.67 -11.95 18.55
N THR A 56 2.66 -11.41 19.27
CA THR A 56 3.29 -10.12 18.92
C THR A 56 4.04 -10.16 17.58
N GLY A 57 4.69 -11.28 17.27
CA GLY A 57 5.34 -11.51 15.99
C GLY A 57 4.34 -11.54 14.83
N ARG A 58 3.22 -12.26 14.99
CA ARG A 58 2.14 -12.28 14.00
C ARG A 58 1.52 -10.90 13.80
N LEU A 59 1.24 -10.17 14.88
CA LEU A 59 0.70 -8.82 14.84
C LEU A 59 1.63 -7.88 14.05
N SER A 60 2.91 -7.86 14.40
CA SER A 60 3.92 -7.03 13.71
C SER A 60 4.02 -7.36 12.22
N ALA A 61 3.94 -8.64 11.86
CA ALA A 61 4.00 -9.07 10.47
C ALA A 61 2.80 -8.57 9.65
N LEU A 62 1.60 -8.71 10.19
CA LEU A 62 0.37 -8.26 9.52
C LEU A 62 0.29 -6.74 9.44
N GLN A 63 0.65 -6.02 10.50
CA GLN A 63 0.73 -4.56 10.47
C GLN A 63 1.69 -4.08 9.38
N GLY A 64 2.90 -4.64 9.31
CA GLY A 64 3.86 -4.28 8.27
C GLY A 64 3.43 -4.67 6.85
N GLU A 65 2.55 -5.66 6.68
CA GLU A 65 1.95 -5.98 5.40
C GLU A 65 0.85 -4.99 5.00
N LEU A 66 -0.05 -4.70 5.93
CA LEU A 66 -1.10 -3.71 5.75
C LEU A 66 -0.52 -2.32 5.43
N ASP A 67 0.46 -1.87 6.21
CA ASP A 67 1.09 -0.55 6.05
C ASP A 67 1.72 -0.41 4.65
N ARG A 68 2.44 -1.44 4.18
CA ARG A 68 3.02 -1.44 2.83
C ARG A 68 1.97 -1.33 1.74
N PHE A 69 0.85 -2.04 1.88
CA PHE A 69 -0.25 -1.96 0.93
C PHE A 69 -0.90 -0.57 0.94
N THR A 70 -1.23 -0.04 2.13
CA THR A 70 -1.90 1.26 2.27
C THR A 70 -1.03 2.42 1.80
N ASP A 71 0.27 2.39 2.12
CA ASP A 71 1.22 3.41 1.67
C ASP A 71 1.33 3.42 0.14
N LEU A 72 1.41 2.24 -0.48
CA LEU A 72 1.50 2.13 -1.92
C LEU A 72 0.20 2.56 -2.60
N HIS A 73 -0.95 2.19 -2.06
CA HIS A 73 -2.26 2.62 -2.56
C HIS A 73 -2.39 4.14 -2.51
N GLY A 74 -2.07 4.76 -1.37
CA GLY A 74 -2.13 6.21 -1.22
C GLY A 74 -1.25 6.95 -2.22
N ARG A 75 -0.03 6.46 -2.46
CA ARG A 75 0.87 7.07 -3.47
C ARG A 75 0.35 6.96 -4.90
N VAL A 76 -0.40 5.91 -5.24
CA VAL A 76 -1.06 5.79 -6.55
C VAL A 76 -2.16 6.84 -6.70
N ASP A 77 -2.93 7.10 -5.63
CA ASP A 77 -3.95 8.14 -5.63
C ASP A 77 -3.32 9.55 -5.71
N ASP A 78 -2.26 9.79 -4.93
CA ASP A 78 -1.49 11.05 -4.94
C ASP A 78 -0.86 11.33 -6.32
N LEU A 79 -0.40 10.29 -7.03
CA LEU A 79 0.11 10.43 -8.39
C LEU A 79 -0.97 10.98 -9.33
N GLY A 80 -2.21 10.52 -9.22
CA GLY A 80 -3.33 11.02 -10.01
C GLY A 80 -3.56 12.52 -9.80
N ILE A 81 -3.57 12.94 -8.54
CA ILE A 81 -3.70 14.35 -8.16
C ILE A 81 -2.53 15.17 -8.71
N MET A 82 -1.30 14.68 -8.58
CA MET A 82 -0.09 15.35 -9.07
C MET A 82 -0.14 15.57 -10.59
N VAL A 83 -0.56 14.56 -11.35
CA VAL A 83 -0.73 14.66 -12.81
C VAL A 83 -1.82 15.66 -13.17
N GLU A 84 -2.99 15.58 -12.53
CA GLU A 84 -4.13 16.48 -12.79
C GLU A 84 -3.72 17.93 -12.59
N MET A 85 -3.14 18.25 -11.42
CA MET A 85 -2.67 19.61 -11.11
C MET A 85 -1.62 20.09 -12.10
N ALA A 86 -0.62 19.25 -12.43
CA ALA A 86 0.45 19.63 -13.35
C ALA A 86 -0.08 19.89 -14.78
N GLN A 87 -1.09 19.14 -15.22
CA GLN A 87 -1.76 19.37 -16.51
C GLN A 87 -2.59 20.65 -16.51
N GLU A 88 -3.34 20.91 -15.45
CA GLU A 88 -4.15 22.12 -15.29
C GLU A 88 -3.29 23.39 -15.27
N GLU A 89 -2.16 23.35 -14.57
CA GLU A 89 -1.22 24.46 -14.45
C GLU A 89 -0.29 24.58 -15.67
N GLY A 90 -0.22 23.54 -16.51
CA GLY A 90 0.74 23.47 -17.62
C GLY A 90 2.19 23.40 -17.15
N ASP A 91 2.42 22.85 -15.95
CA ASP A 91 3.74 22.74 -15.32
C ASP A 91 4.46 21.48 -15.83
N ALA A 92 5.40 21.69 -16.76
CA ALA A 92 6.19 20.63 -17.36
C ALA A 92 7.18 19.98 -16.36
N ASP A 93 7.65 20.72 -15.36
CA ASP A 93 8.58 20.18 -14.36
C ASP A 93 7.82 19.27 -13.39
N ALA A 94 6.63 19.69 -12.95
CA ALA A 94 5.74 18.86 -12.13
C ALA A 94 5.28 17.59 -12.88
N LEU A 95 4.99 17.68 -14.19
CA LEU A 95 4.68 16.51 -15.02
C LEU A 95 5.86 15.53 -15.11
N ALA A 96 7.09 16.03 -15.17
CA ALA A 96 8.29 15.19 -15.20
C ALA A 96 8.52 14.48 -13.85
N GLU A 97 8.20 15.14 -12.73
CA GLU A 97 8.22 14.54 -11.41
C GLU A 97 7.17 13.43 -11.27
N ALA A 98 5.95 13.68 -11.74
CA ALA A 98 4.87 12.70 -11.78
C ALA A 98 5.24 11.47 -12.64
N GLU A 99 5.86 11.67 -13.80
CA GLU A 99 6.34 10.57 -14.65
C GLU A 99 7.43 9.74 -13.94
N ALA A 100 8.33 10.39 -13.21
CA ALA A 100 9.34 9.69 -12.43
C ALA A 100 8.71 8.87 -11.28
N GLU A 101 7.68 9.40 -10.61
CA GLU A 101 6.93 8.69 -9.58
C GLU A 101 6.14 7.52 -10.15
N LEU A 102 5.47 7.69 -11.29
CA LEU A 102 4.80 6.61 -12.02
C LEU A 102 5.76 5.43 -12.28
N GLY A 103 6.98 5.71 -12.73
CA GLY A 103 8.00 4.68 -12.92
C GLY A 103 8.44 3.97 -11.63
N ARG A 104 8.43 4.65 -10.49
CA ARG A 104 8.72 4.06 -9.16
C ARG A 104 7.55 3.23 -8.66
N LEU A 105 6.32 3.70 -8.85
CA LEU A 105 5.11 3.01 -8.43
C LEU A 105 4.90 1.72 -9.20
N LYS A 106 5.09 1.71 -10.52
CA LYS A 106 5.04 0.48 -11.32
C LYS A 106 5.91 -0.65 -10.76
N LYS A 107 7.16 -0.34 -10.42
CA LYS A 107 8.09 -1.32 -9.81
C LYS A 107 7.65 -1.77 -8.42
N SER A 108 7.08 -0.84 -7.64
CA SER A 108 6.63 -1.13 -6.28
C SER A 108 5.38 -2.02 -6.27
N VAL A 109 4.45 -1.77 -7.20
CA VAL A 109 3.24 -2.58 -7.40
C VAL A 109 3.59 -3.97 -7.90
N GLU A 110 4.46 -4.07 -8.92
CA GLU A 110 4.96 -5.37 -9.42
C GLU A 110 5.64 -6.19 -8.30
N ALA A 111 6.45 -5.54 -7.46
CA ALA A 111 7.09 -6.20 -6.33
C ALA A 111 6.12 -6.68 -5.25
N LEU A 112 4.93 -6.07 -5.15
CA LEU A 112 3.88 -6.49 -4.22
C LEU A 112 3.05 -7.65 -4.80
N GLU A 113 2.79 -7.64 -6.11
CA GLU A 113 2.03 -8.68 -6.82
C GLU A 113 2.74 -10.05 -6.85
N VAL A 114 4.08 -10.06 -6.90
CA VAL A 114 4.89 -11.29 -7.07
C VAL A 114 5.18 -12.01 -5.73
N ARG A 115 4.69 -11.50 -4.60
CA ARG A 115 4.92 -12.10 -3.26
C ARG A 115 3.89 -13.17 -2.93
#